data_AF-A0A924M2U1-F1
#
_entry.id   AF-A0A924M2U1-F1
#
_cell.length_a   1.000
_cell.length_b   1.000
_cell.length_c   1.000
_cell.angle_alpha   90.00
_cell.angle_beta   90.00
_cell.angle_gamma   90.00
#
_symmetry.space_group_name_H-M   'P 1'
#
loop_
_entity.id
_entity.type
_entity.pdbx_description
1 polymer ?
#
loop_
_entity_poly.entity_id
_entity_poly.type
_entity_poly.pdbx_seq_one_letter_code
_entity_poly.pdbx_strand_id
1 'polypeptide(L)' 'MTHFYLLGRTPVRYLTTLEGGLKVEAYDPLQGRFMLRPEYRLEIDHDRDGVVREVTEGEFIAALEDLKANPPSWVRR' A
#
# COMPACT_ATOMS: atom_id res chain seq x y z
N MET A 1 -5.95 4.40 -14.14
CA MET A 1 -6.57 4.97 -12.93
C MET A 1 -5.84 4.41 -11.72
N THR A 2 -5.68 5.21 -10.66
CA THR A 2 -4.97 4.81 -9.44
C THR A 2 -5.94 4.80 -8.27
N HIS A 3 -5.98 3.69 -7.54
CA HIS A 3 -6.70 3.59 -6.26
C HIS A 3 -5.67 3.47 -5.13
N PHE A 4 -6.00 4.05 -3.99
CA PHE A 4 -5.13 4.06 -2.81
C PHE A 4 -5.78 3.27 -1.68
N TYR A 5 -4.99 2.42 -1.05
CA TYR A 5 -5.43 1.54 0.02
C TYR A 5 -4.45 1.59 1.18
N LEU A 6 -4.94 1.27 2.36
CA LEU A 6 -4.13 0.89 3.51
C LEU A 6 -4.38 -0.57 3.81
N LEU A 7 -3.31 -1.38 3.80
CA LEU A 7 -3.34 -2.77 4.25
C LEU A 7 -2.75 -2.80 5.66
N GLY A 8 -3.63 -2.77 6.66
CA GLY A 8 -3.26 -2.44 8.03
C GLY A 8 -2.68 -1.01 8.12
N ARG A 9 -1.35 -0.90 8.28
CA ARG A 9 -0.61 0.38 8.27
C ARG A 9 0.20 0.62 7.00
N THR A 10 0.20 -0.33 6.07
CA THR A 10 1.03 -0.27 4.87
C THR A 10 0.29 0.46 3.76
N PRO A 11 0.81 1.59 3.25
CA PRO A 11 0.26 2.25 2.08
C PRO A 11 0.44 1.38 0.84
N VAL A 12 -0.67 1.08 0.15
CA VAL A 12 -0.70 0.31 -1.10
C VAL A 12 -1.39 1.13 -2.19
N ARG A 13 -0.84 1.15 -3.40
CA ARG A 13 -1.47 1.76 -4.57
C ARG A 13 -1.74 0.72 -5.64
N TYR A 14 -2.92 0.80 -6.22
CA TYR A 14 -3.42 -0.08 -7.27
C TYR A 14 -3.46 0.71 -8.57
N LEU A 15 -2.55 0.38 -9.48
CA LEU A 15 -2.35 1.07 -10.75
C LEU A 15 -2.97 0.24 -11.87
N THR A 16 -4.00 0.79 -12.50
CA THR A 16 -4.55 0.23 -13.75
C THR A 16 -3.81 0.83 -14.93
N THR A 17 -3.07 0.01 -15.68
CA THR A 17 -2.41 0.40 -16.93
C THR A 17 -3.41 0.48 -18.08
N LEU A 18 -3.07 1.26 -19.11
CA LEU A 18 -3.92 1.44 -20.30
C LEU A 18 -4.16 0.15 -21.09
N GLU A 19 -3.27 -0.85 -20.95
CA GLU A 19 -3.38 -2.17 -21.57
C GLU A 19 -4.17 -3.18 -20.71
N GLY A 20 -4.85 -2.71 -19.65
CA GLY A 20 -5.60 -3.57 -18.72
C GLY A 20 -4.72 -4.33 -17.72
N GLY A 21 -3.42 -4.04 -17.69
CA GLY A 21 -2.52 -4.57 -16.68
C GLY A 21 -2.79 -3.95 -15.31
N LEU A 22 -2.79 -4.78 -14.27
CA LEU A 22 -2.97 -4.34 -12.90
C LEU A 22 -1.66 -4.49 -12.14
N LYS A 23 -1.17 -3.38 -11.58
CA LYS A 23 0.04 -3.35 -10.76
C LYS A 23 -0.33 -2.93 -9.36
N VAL A 24 0.03 -3.75 -8.39
CA VAL A 24 -0.12 -3.45 -6.97
C VAL A 24 1.25 -3.13 -6.42
N GLU A 25 1.40 -1.96 -5.84
CA GLU A 25 2.64 -1.53 -5.23
C GLU A 25 2.41 -1.15 -3.77
N ALA A 26 3.23 -1.69 -2.87
CA ALA A 26 3.20 -1.38 -1.46
C ALA A 26 4.47 -0.66 -1.04
N TYR A 27 4.37 0.26 -0.08
CA TYR A 27 5.55 0.89 0.48
C TYR A 27 6.30 -0.10 1.37
N ASP A 28 7.57 -0.33 1.06
CA ASP A 28 8.48 -1.11 1.88
C ASP A 28 9.30 -0.16 2.77
N PRO A 29 9.07 -0.13 4.10
CA PRO A 29 9.78 0.79 4.99
C PRO A 29 11.25 0.40 5.20
N LEU A 30 11.63 -0.86 4.94
CA LEU A 30 13.03 -1.29 5.01
C LEU A 30 13.83 -0.74 3.82
N GLN A 31 13.23 -0.75 2.63
CA GLN A 31 13.87 -0.21 1.43
C GLN A 31 13.59 1.28 1.18
N GLY A 32 12.66 1.87 1.94
CA GLY A 32 12.24 3.26 1.80
C GLY A 32 11.53 3.57 0.47
N ARG A 33 11.02 2.57 -0.24
CA ARG A 33 10.45 2.70 -1.60
C ARG A 33 9.25 1.80 -1.84
N PHE A 34 8.48 2.11 -2.88
CA PHE A 34 7.41 1.24 -3.35
C PHE A 34 7.98 0.01 -4.08
N MET A 35 7.39 -1.14 -3.79
CA MET A 35 7.72 -2.41 -4.42
C MET A 35 6.47 -3.05 -4.99
N LEU A 36 6.61 -3.73 -6.13
CA LEU A 36 5.56 -4.57 -6.68
C LEU A 36 5.24 -5.71 -5.71
N ARG A 37 3.97 -5.81 -5.33
CA ARG A 37 3.40 -6.83 -4.44
C ARG A 37 2.13 -7.42 -5.07
N PRO A 38 2.26 -8.20 -6.17
CA PRO A 38 1.09 -8.84 -6.80
C PRO A 38 0.29 -9.71 -5.82
N GLU A 39 0.92 -10.25 -4.78
CA GLU A 39 0.28 -11.00 -3.71
C GLU A 39 -0.80 -10.20 -2.96
N TYR A 40 -0.63 -8.88 -2.81
CA TYR A 40 -1.61 -8.01 -2.13
C TYR A 40 -2.86 -7.76 -2.97
N ARG A 41 -2.84 -8.11 -4.25
CA ARG A 41 -4.04 -8.06 -5.08
C ARG A 41 -5.14 -8.95 -4.51
N LEU A 42 -4.80 -10.18 -4.13
CA LEU A 42 -5.79 -11.11 -3.58
C LEU A 42 -6.34 -10.63 -2.24
N GLU A 43 -5.52 -10.00 -1.41
CA GLU A 43 -5.97 -9.45 -0.13
C GLU A 43 -6.91 -8.24 -0.31
N ILE A 44 -6.63 -7.37 -1.29
CA ILE A 44 -7.52 -6.24 -1.61
C ILE A 44 -8.83 -6.74 -2.24
N ASP A 45 -8.75 -7.65 -3.21
CA ASP A 45 -9.93 -8.17 -3.93
C ASP A 45 -10.82 -9.04 -3.01
N HIS A 46 -10.24 -9.66 -1.98
CA HIS A 46 -10.92 -10.56 -1.05
C HIS A 46 -10.67 -10.16 0.40
N ASP A 47 -10.82 -8.90 0.78
CA ASP A 47 -10.63 -8.44 2.17
C ASP A 47 -11.57 -9.17 3.14
N ARG A 48 -11.13 -10.34 3.61
CA ARG A 48 -11.92 -11.24 4.47
C ARG A 48 -11.83 -10.84 5.94
N ASP A 49 -10.74 -10.19 6.30
CA ASP A 49 -10.40 -9.85 7.68
C ASP A 49 -10.61 -8.36 7.98
N GLY A 50 -11.11 -7.57 7.01
CA GLY A 50 -11.40 -6.13 7.18
C GLY A 50 -10.14 -5.28 7.34
N VAL A 51 -9.01 -5.76 6.82
CA VAL A 51 -7.69 -5.16 7.02
C VAL A 51 -7.37 -4.15 5.92
N VAL A 52 -8.14 -4.17 4.84
CA VAL A 52 -7.95 -3.29 3.68
C VAL A 52 -8.93 -2.13 3.77
N ARG A 53 -8.39 -0.90 3.77
CA ARG A 53 -9.20 0.31 3.72
C ARG A 53 -8.87 1.09 2.46
N GLU A 54 -9.86 1.29 1.59
CA GLU A 54 -9.73 2.28 0.51
C GLU A 54 -9.69 3.68 1.11
N VAL A 55 -8.75 4.50 0.64
CA VAL A 55 -8.51 5.84 1.16
C VAL A 55 -8.33 6.84 0.02
N THR A 56 -8.52 8.11 0.34
CA THR A 56 -8.17 9.20 -0.58
C THR A 56 -6.66 9.33 -0.74
N GLU A 57 -6.22 10.00 -1.81
CA GLU A 57 -4.79 10.29 -2.02
C GLU A 57 -4.18 11.09 -0.86
N GLY A 58 -4.92 12.05 -0.29
CA GLY A 58 -4.45 12.84 0.85
C GLY A 58 -4.23 12.00 2.11
N GLU A 59 -5.16 11.09 2.42
CA GLU A 59 -5.01 10.14 3.53
C GLU A 59 -3.85 9.17 3.31
N PHE A 60 -3.67 8.71 2.07
CA PHE A 60 -2.55 7.85 1.69
C PHE A 60 -1.20 8.55 1.90
N ILE A 61 -1.08 9.82 1.49
CA ILE A 61 0.14 10.62 1.69
C ILE A 61 0.40 10.81 3.19
N ALA A 62 -0.63 11.16 3.97
CA ALA A 62 -0.49 11.32 5.41
C ALA A 62 -0.04 10.03 6.10
N ALA A 63 -0.60 8.87 5.71
CA ALA A 63 -0.20 7.57 6.23
C ALA A 63 1.24 7.20 5.83
N LEU A 64 1.65 7.53 4.61
CA LEU A 64 3.02 7.33 4.14
C LEU A 64 4.02 8.19 4.92
N GLU A 65 3.69 9.44 5.20
CA GLU A 65 4.52 10.33 6.01
C GLU A 65 4.61 9.86 7.47
N ASP A 66 3.49 9.44 8.07
CA ASP A 66 3.50 8.82 9.41
C ASP A 66 4.41 7.58 9.43
N LEU A 67 4.27 6.69 8.45
CA LEU A 67 5.07 5.46 8.38
C LEU A 67 6.57 5.74 8.20
N LYS A 68 6.93 6.79 7.44
CA LYS A 68 8.32 7.24 7.28
C LYS A 68 8.89 7.84 8.57
N ALA A 69 8.11 8.63 9.29
CA ALA A 69 8.51 9.22 10.56
C ALA A 69 8.58 8.16 11.68
N ASN A 70 7.66 7.20 11.65
CA ASN A 70 7.45 6.17 12.65
C ASN A 70 7.55 4.77 12.05
N PRO A 71 8.73 4.37 11.51
CA PRO A 71 8.88 3.06 10.90
C PRO A 71 8.74 1.96 11.95
N PRO A 72 8.28 0.75 11.56
CA PRO A 72 8.16 -0.38 12.46
C PRO A 72 9.46 -0.68 13.21
N SER A 73 9.35 -1.20 14.43
CA SER A 73 10.51 -1.46 15.30
C SER A 73 11.55 -2.40 14.69
N TRP A 74 11.12 -3.31 13.82
CA TRP A 74 12.00 -4.25 13.11
C TRP A 74 12.81 -3.61 11.98
N VAL A 75 12.46 -2.40 11.51
CA VAL A 75 13.25 -1.62 10.54
C VAL A 75 14.44 -0.92 11.20
N ARG A 76 14.37 -0.65 12.51
CA ARG A 76 15.39 0.12 13.25
C ARG A 76 16.55 -0.74 13.78
N ARG A 77 16.62 -2.02 13.42
CA ARG A 77 17.64 -2.98 13.90
C ARG A 77 18.80 -3.14 12.94
#